data_AF-A0A2S5R1X2-F1
#
_entry.id   AF-A0A2S5R1X2-F1
#
_cell.length_a   1.000
_cell.length_b   1.000
_cell.length_c   1.000
_cell.angle_alpha   90.00
_cell.angle_beta   90.00
_cell.angle_gamma   90.00
#
_symmetry.space_group_name_H-M   'P 1'
#
loop_
_entity.id
_entity.type
_entity.pdbx_description
1 polymer ?
#
loop_
_entity_poly.entity_id
_entity_poly.type
_entity_poly.pdbx_seq_one_letter_code
_entity_poly.pdbx_strand_id
1 'polypeptide(L)'
;MFPTNHKIIYAVNCMGNSRTATNKMYGWIKRKKSVIQSINTSGPNNPCYGLFGLDHPAHGERQPMSDDTKVKISNTRLLRLKSGEILPPNSGRIFSDEHKQKLSEIRKGKPSHRKNQKISHDSKIKMKESHLQTPKITCPHCGKVGDPANLTRWHFSNCKKLVN
;
A
#
# COMPACT_ATOMS: atom_id res chain seq x y z
N MET A 1 7.46 33.86 30.55
CA MET A 1 8.79 34.44 30.23
C MET A 1 9.35 33.75 28.99
N PHE A 2 9.67 34.52 27.95
CA PHE A 2 10.38 34.01 26.77
C PHE A 2 11.87 33.98 27.09
N PRO A 3 12.57 32.84 26.93
CA PRO A 3 14.01 32.83 27.14
C PRO A 3 14.69 33.61 26.01
N THR A 4 15.31 34.74 26.36
CA THR A 4 16.07 35.61 25.45
C THR A 4 17.48 35.08 25.15
N ASN A 5 17.92 34.03 25.84
CA ASN A 5 19.26 33.47 25.66
C ASN A 5 19.31 32.52 24.45
N HIS A 6 20.12 32.89 23.46
CA HIS A 6 20.36 32.13 22.23
C HIS A 6 20.74 30.65 22.49
N LYS A 7 21.47 30.37 23.57
CA LYS A 7 21.85 29.00 23.97
C LYS A 7 20.64 28.15 24.39
N ILE A 8 19.64 28.77 25.03
CA ILE A 8 18.41 28.10 25.45
C ILE A 8 17.53 27.78 24.23
N ILE A 9 17.45 28.72 23.28
CA ILE A 9 16.74 28.52 22.01
C ILE A 9 17.38 27.38 21.20
N TYR A 10 18.72 27.34 21.14
CA TYR A 10 19.47 26.27 20.49
C TYR A 10 19.24 24.90 21.17
N ALA A 11 19.36 24.82 22.49
CA ALA A 11 19.12 23.59 23.25
C ALA A 11 17.68 23.05 23.04
N VAL A 12 16.68 23.94 23.03
CA VAL A 12 15.29 23.60 22.74
C VAL A 12 15.09 23.08 21.31
N ASN A 13 15.81 23.63 20.33
CA ASN A 13 15.78 23.16 18.95
C ASN A 13 16.40 21.75 18.80
N CYS A 14 17.50 21.48 19.48
CA CYS A 14 18.14 20.15 19.53
C CYS A 14 17.22 19.11 20.19
N MET A 15 16.54 19.48 21.28
CA MET A 15 15.54 18.60 21.93
C MET A 15 14.28 18.40 21.08
N GLY A 16 13.91 19.40 20.28
CA GLY A 16 12.73 19.40 19.42
C GLY A 16 12.77 18.41 18.25
N ASN A 17 13.96 18.19 17.68
CA ASN A 17 14.19 17.34 16.50
C ASN A 17 14.51 15.87 16.84
N SER A 18 14.64 15.50 18.12
CA SER A 18 14.85 14.11 18.51
C SER A 18 13.58 13.28 18.30
N ARG A 19 13.71 12.10 17.68
CA ARG A 19 12.62 11.12 17.50
C ARG A 19 12.18 10.46 18.81
N THR A 20 12.86 10.72 19.93
CA THR A 20 12.82 9.88 21.13
C THR A 20 12.40 10.59 22.43
N ALA A 21 12.04 11.87 22.42
CA ALA A 21 11.55 12.53 23.64
C ALA A 21 10.32 13.40 23.39
N THR A 22 9.15 12.87 23.73
CA THR A 22 7.90 13.62 23.91
C THR A 22 7.86 14.23 25.31
N ASN A 23 8.77 15.15 25.62
CA ASN A 23 8.65 15.92 26.86
C ASN A 23 7.46 16.88 26.70
N LYS A 24 6.31 16.52 27.32
CA LYS A 24 5.03 17.25 27.26
C LYS A 24 5.17 18.71 27.71
N MET A 25 6.13 18.98 28.61
CA MET A 25 6.42 20.31 29.15
C MET A 25 6.87 21.32 28.07
N TYR A 26 7.55 20.85 27.01
CA TYR A 26 8.07 21.69 25.93
C TYR A 26 7.31 21.51 24.59
N GLY A 27 6.19 20.77 24.60
CA GLY A 27 5.40 20.50 23.39
C GLY A 27 4.84 21.74 22.70
N TRP A 28 4.61 22.83 23.46
CA TRP A 28 4.17 24.12 22.89
C TRP A 28 5.24 24.76 21.99
N ILE A 29 6.52 24.49 22.22
CA ILE A 29 7.61 25.02 21.39
C ILE A 29 7.63 24.29 20.04
N LYS A 30 7.43 22.96 20.04
CA LYS A 30 7.26 22.18 18.80
C LYS A 30 6.07 22.69 17.98
N ARG A 31 4.94 22.97 18.63
CA ARG A 31 3.76 23.55 17.96
C ARG A 31 4.08 24.91 17.34
N LYS A 32 4.69 25.84 18.08
CA LYS A 32 5.09 27.14 17.53
C LYS A 32 6.08 27.00 16.36
N LYS A 33 7.10 26.16 16.49
CA LYS A 33 8.05 25.87 15.41
C LYS A 33 7.35 25.24 14.20
N SER A 34 6.41 24.33 14.41
CA SER A 34 5.62 23.73 13.32
C SER A 34 4.78 24.76 12.59
N VAL A 35 4.18 25.72 13.30
CA VAL A 35 3.41 26.81 12.69
C VAL A 35 4.34 27.71 11.87
N ILE A 36 5.47 28.13 12.43
CA ILE A 36 6.47 28.95 11.73
C ILE A 36 7.02 28.22 10.50
N GLN A 37 7.37 26.93 10.64
CA GLN A 37 7.85 26.10 9.54
C GLN A 37 6.79 26.01 8.45
N SER A 38 5.53 25.76 8.81
CA SER A 38 4.43 25.68 7.84
C SER A 38 4.23 26.99 7.07
N ILE A 39 4.38 28.14 7.74
CA ILE A 39 4.32 29.46 7.09
C ILE A 39 5.49 29.63 6.10
N ASN A 40 6.67 29.12 6.42
CA ASN A 40 7.86 29.28 5.59
C ASN A 40 7.99 28.21 4.49
N THR A 41 7.39 27.03 4.65
CA THR A 41 7.43 25.94 3.65
C THR A 41 6.22 25.90 2.74
N SER A 42 5.15 26.59 3.11
CA SER A 42 3.89 26.58 2.38
C SER A 42 3.29 27.98 2.36
N GLY A 43 2.63 28.34 1.26
CA GLY A 43 2.04 29.67 1.10
C GLY A 43 3.05 30.73 0.60
N PRO A 44 2.59 31.98 0.45
CA PRO A 44 3.33 33.04 -0.25
C PRO A 44 4.71 33.40 0.32
N ASN A 45 4.97 33.04 1.58
CA ASN A 45 6.27 33.27 2.23
C ASN A 45 7.33 32.24 1.84
N ASN A 46 6.95 31.09 1.26
CA ASN A 46 7.91 30.16 0.68
C ASN A 46 8.36 30.71 -0.68
N PRO A 47 9.67 30.95 -0.90
CA PRO A 47 10.21 31.45 -2.16
C PRO A 47 9.84 30.60 -3.38
N CYS A 48 9.53 29.33 -3.19
CA CYS A 48 9.13 28.40 -4.25
C CYS A 48 7.61 28.19 -4.35
N TYR A 49 6.79 28.91 -3.58
CA TYR A 49 5.33 28.72 -3.60
C TYR A 49 4.72 29.29 -4.87
N GLY A 50 3.93 28.46 -5.56
CA GLY A 50 3.30 28.83 -6.83
C GLY A 50 4.24 28.81 -8.04
N LEU A 51 5.54 28.60 -7.83
CA LEU A 51 6.52 28.44 -8.91
C LEU A 51 6.56 26.97 -9.37
N PHE A 52 6.27 26.75 -10.65
CA PHE A 52 6.29 25.43 -11.28
C PHE A 52 7.07 25.49 -12.60
N GLY A 53 7.65 24.37 -13.01
CA GLY A 53 8.38 24.30 -14.29
C GLY A 53 9.52 25.32 -14.36
N LEU A 54 9.58 26.09 -15.44
CA LEU A 54 10.64 27.06 -15.75
C LEU A 54 10.81 28.15 -14.67
N ASP A 55 9.73 28.50 -13.98
CA ASP A 55 9.74 29.56 -12.98
C ASP A 55 10.28 29.09 -11.62
N HIS A 56 10.48 27.78 -11.43
CA HIS A 56 11.04 27.24 -10.20
C HIS A 56 12.55 27.46 -10.16
N PRO A 57 13.14 28.03 -9.09
CA PRO A 57 14.57 28.39 -9.05
C PRO A 57 15.52 27.22 -9.29
N ALA A 58 15.12 26.00 -8.91
CA ALA A 58 15.89 24.76 -9.19
C ALA A 58 15.59 24.10 -10.56
N HIS A 59 14.88 24.77 -11.46
CA HIS A 59 14.62 24.25 -12.81
C HIS A 59 15.88 24.37 -13.67
N GLY A 60 16.27 23.29 -14.35
CA GLY A 60 17.51 23.24 -15.14
C GLY A 60 18.79 23.01 -14.32
N GLU A 61 18.80 23.35 -13.02
CA GLU A 61 19.94 23.09 -12.11
C GLU A 61 19.97 21.66 -11.55
N ARG A 62 18.92 20.86 -11.79
CA ARG A 62 18.94 19.45 -11.42
C ARG A 62 19.99 18.73 -12.26
N GLN A 63 21.13 18.44 -11.64
CA GLN A 63 22.13 17.58 -12.26
C GLN A 63 21.47 16.27 -12.70
N PRO A 64 21.63 15.86 -13.97
CA PRO A 64 21.14 14.58 -14.41
C PRO A 64 21.77 13.50 -13.54
N MET A 65 20.99 12.46 -13.18
CA MET A 65 21.56 11.33 -12.46
C MET A 65 22.78 10.82 -13.21
N SER A 66 23.88 10.61 -12.48
CA SER A 66 25.07 9.98 -13.06
C SER A 66 24.74 8.57 -13.55
N ASP A 67 25.44 8.13 -14.59
CA ASP A 67 25.18 6.82 -15.17
C ASP A 67 25.44 5.70 -14.16
N ASP A 68 26.44 5.86 -13.29
CA ASP A 68 26.66 4.96 -12.14
C ASP A 68 25.45 4.87 -11.20
N THR A 69 24.77 5.98 -10.96
CA THR A 69 23.57 6.01 -10.11
C THR A 69 22.39 5.34 -10.80
N LYS A 70 22.22 5.55 -12.11
CA LYS A 70 21.22 4.84 -12.92
C LYS A 70 21.46 3.33 -12.89
N VAL A 71 22.72 2.90 -13.04
CA VAL A 71 23.12 1.49 -12.98
C VAL A 71 22.87 0.90 -11.60
N LYS A 72 23.19 1.60 -10.50
CA LYS A 72 22.88 1.15 -9.13
C LYS A 72 21.37 0.99 -8.88
N ILE A 73 20.55 1.92 -9.37
CA ILE A 73 19.08 1.84 -9.27
C ILE A 73 18.53 0.68 -10.12
N SER A 74 19.08 0.48 -11.32
CA SER A 74 18.74 -0.65 -12.19
C SER A 74 19.08 -1.98 -11.51
N ASN A 75 20.31 -2.11 -11.01
CA ASN A 75 20.80 -3.33 -10.36
C ASN A 75 20.01 -3.67 -9.08
N THR A 76 19.63 -2.68 -8.26
CA THR A 76 18.77 -2.91 -7.09
C THR A 76 17.35 -3.37 -7.45
N ARG A 77 16.82 -2.94 -8.60
CA ARG A 77 15.55 -3.46 -9.15
C ARG A 77 15.73 -4.86 -9.75
N LEU A 78 16.84 -5.12 -10.42
CA LEU A 78 17.18 -6.43 -11.00
C LEU A 78 17.42 -7.49 -9.92
N LEU A 79 17.98 -7.12 -8.77
CA LEU A 79 18.12 -8.03 -7.63
C LEU A 79 16.77 -8.48 -7.05
N ARG A 80 15.69 -7.69 -7.23
CA ARG A 80 14.32 -8.11 -6.90
C ARG A 80 13.72 -9.11 -7.90
N LEU A 81 14.36 -9.34 -9.04
CA LEU A 81 13.89 -10.15 -10.17
C LEU A 81 14.61 -11.51 -10.29
N LYS A 82 15.29 -11.99 -9.24
CA LYS A 82 16.13 -13.21 -9.29
C LYS A 82 15.38 -14.50 -9.70
N SER A 83 14.04 -14.49 -9.74
CA SER A 83 13.20 -15.58 -10.27
C SER A 83 12.49 -15.25 -11.59
N GLY A 84 12.81 -14.13 -12.26
CA GLY A 84 12.13 -13.68 -13.49
C GLY A 84 10.71 -13.13 -13.29
N GLU A 85 10.13 -13.29 -12.10
CA GLU A 85 8.81 -12.78 -11.76
C GLU A 85 8.92 -11.60 -10.79
N ILE A 86 8.21 -10.50 -11.08
CA ILE A 86 8.00 -9.41 -10.11
C ILE A 86 7.04 -9.95 -9.06
N LEU A 87 7.57 -10.66 -8.07
CA LEU A 87 6.78 -11.06 -6.95
C LEU A 87 6.58 -9.83 -6.03
N PRO A 88 5.35 -9.52 -5.61
CA PRO A 88 5.11 -8.42 -4.68
C PRO A 88 5.90 -8.65 -3.38
N PRO A 89 6.33 -7.61 -2.63
CA PRO A 89 7.22 -7.75 -1.46
C PRO A 89 6.79 -8.74 -0.37
N ASN A 90 5.53 -9.15 -0.37
CA ASN A 90 4.92 -10.08 0.59
C ASN A 90 4.56 -11.45 -0.02
N SER A 91 4.91 -11.72 -1.28
CA SER A 91 4.75 -13.03 -1.89
C SER A 91 5.50 -14.09 -1.09
N GLY A 92 4.82 -15.17 -0.70
CA GLY A 92 5.44 -16.26 0.05
C GLY A 92 5.70 -15.98 1.54
N ARG A 93 5.35 -14.79 2.07
CA ARG A 93 5.38 -14.56 3.52
C ARG A 93 4.25 -15.33 4.18
N ILE A 94 4.61 -16.24 5.07
CA ILE A 94 3.66 -16.93 5.95
C ILE A 94 3.42 -16.03 7.17
N PHE A 95 2.17 -15.63 7.39
CA PHE A 95 1.80 -14.88 8.60
C PHE A 95 1.84 -15.79 9.83
N SER A 96 2.35 -15.27 10.95
CA SER A 96 2.30 -15.97 12.23
C SER A 96 0.86 -16.20 12.68
N ASP A 97 0.65 -17.22 13.51
CA ASP A 97 -0.70 -17.55 13.98
C ASP A 97 -1.28 -16.45 14.86
N GLU A 98 -0.44 -15.76 15.65
CA GLU A 98 -0.85 -14.56 16.39
C GLU A 98 -1.38 -13.45 15.47
N HIS A 99 -0.76 -13.25 14.31
CA HIS A 99 -1.20 -12.24 13.34
C HIS A 99 -2.55 -12.62 12.73
N LYS A 100 -2.74 -13.90 12.40
CA LYS A 100 -4.03 -14.43 11.90
C LYS A 100 -5.13 -14.26 12.94
N GLN A 101 -4.84 -14.51 14.22
CA GLN A 101 -5.78 -14.34 15.33
C GLN A 101 -6.20 -12.87 15.48
N LYS A 102 -5.25 -11.93 15.52
CA LYS A 102 -5.54 -10.49 15.58
C LYS A 102 -6.42 -10.03 14.41
N LEU A 103 -6.12 -10.46 13.19
CA LEU A 103 -6.96 -10.14 12.03
C LEU A 103 -8.36 -10.75 12.11
N SER A 104 -8.48 -11.97 12.66
CA SER A 104 -9.76 -12.64 12.89
C SER A 104 -10.61 -11.87 13.90
N GLU A 105 -10.04 -11.49 15.05
CA GLU A 105 -10.70 -10.70 16.08
C GLU A 105 -11.19 -9.35 15.55
N ILE A 106 -10.35 -8.65 14.76
CA ILE A 106 -10.73 -7.38 14.14
C ILE A 106 -11.91 -7.53 13.17
N ARG A 107 -12.06 -8.68 12.51
CA ARG A 107 -13.12 -8.95 11.53
C ARG A 107 -14.40 -9.50 12.16
N LYS A 108 -14.29 -10.22 13.29
CA LYS A 108 -15.46 -10.75 14.01
C LYS A 108 -16.40 -9.60 14.37
N GLY A 109 -17.68 -9.76 14.02
CA GLY A 109 -18.73 -8.78 14.31
C GLY A 109 -18.80 -7.57 13.35
N LYS A 110 -17.82 -7.36 12.46
CA LYS A 110 -17.90 -6.27 11.48
C LYS A 110 -18.82 -6.67 10.32
N PRO A 111 -19.94 -5.96 10.08
CA PRO A 111 -20.79 -6.26 8.94
C PRO A 111 -20.04 -5.99 7.63
N SER A 112 -20.36 -6.74 6.58
CA SER A 112 -19.93 -6.37 5.23
C SER A 112 -20.40 -4.96 4.91
N HIS A 113 -19.60 -4.20 4.16
CA HIS A 113 -19.95 -2.85 3.71
C HIS A 113 -21.20 -2.86 2.81
N ARG A 114 -21.55 -4.04 2.28
CA ARG A 114 -22.75 -4.30 1.49
C ARG A 114 -23.89 -4.93 2.31
N LYS A 115 -23.79 -4.98 3.64
CA LYS A 115 -24.90 -5.48 4.48
C LYS A 115 -26.13 -4.61 4.19
N ASN A 116 -27.24 -5.26 3.84
CA ASN A 116 -28.52 -4.67 3.43
C ASN A 116 -28.57 -4.04 2.03
N GLN A 117 -27.49 -4.06 1.25
CA GLN A 117 -27.57 -3.62 -0.15
C GLN A 117 -28.20 -4.72 -1.00
N LYS A 118 -29.39 -4.44 -1.54
CA LYS A 118 -30.05 -5.34 -2.49
C LYS A 118 -29.40 -5.20 -3.87
N ILE A 119 -29.06 -6.34 -4.47
CA ILE A 119 -28.60 -6.38 -5.86
C ILE A 119 -29.78 -6.00 -6.77
N SER A 120 -29.54 -5.11 -7.75
CA SER A 120 -30.56 -4.70 -8.72
C SER A 120 -31.03 -5.86 -9.58
N HIS A 121 -32.28 -5.79 -10.07
CA HIS A 121 -32.85 -6.84 -10.91
C HIS A 121 -32.01 -7.09 -12.18
N ASP A 122 -31.59 -6.01 -12.85
CA ASP A 122 -30.71 -6.07 -14.03
C ASP A 122 -29.38 -6.79 -13.73
N SER A 123 -28.76 -6.51 -12.58
CA SER A 123 -27.52 -7.22 -12.18
C SER A 123 -27.76 -8.72 -11.96
N LYS A 124 -28.93 -9.11 -11.45
CA LYS A 124 -29.28 -10.53 -11.28
C LYS A 124 -29.44 -11.24 -12.63
N ILE A 125 -30.07 -10.58 -13.60
CA ILE A 125 -30.22 -11.13 -14.95
C ILE A 125 -28.84 -11.34 -15.58
N LYS A 126 -27.98 -10.32 -15.56
CA LYS A 126 -26.61 -10.40 -16.11
C LYS A 126 -25.78 -11.52 -15.49
N MET A 127 -25.87 -11.71 -14.17
CA MET A 127 -25.21 -12.84 -13.50
C MET A 127 -25.76 -14.19 -13.95
N LYS A 128 -27.08 -14.31 -14.13
CA LYS A 128 -27.70 -15.54 -14.62
C LYS A 128 -27.27 -15.86 -16.06
N GLU A 129 -27.27 -14.86 -16.93
CA GLU A 129 -26.87 -14.99 -18.33
C GLU A 129 -25.42 -15.44 -18.46
N SER A 130 -24.49 -14.86 -17.69
CA SER A 130 -23.08 -15.29 -17.71
C SER A 130 -22.90 -16.73 -17.22
N HIS A 131 -23.68 -17.17 -16.22
CA HIS A 131 -23.68 -18.56 -15.75
C HIS A 131 -24.27 -19.55 -16.75
N LEU A 132 -25.13 -19.10 -17.68
CA LEU A 132 -25.66 -19.92 -18.77
C LEU A 132 -24.67 -20.00 -19.94
N GLN A 133 -23.96 -18.91 -20.22
CA GLN A 133 -22.95 -18.83 -21.28
C GLN A 133 -21.66 -19.61 -20.95
N THR A 134 -21.44 -19.98 -19.69
CA THR A 134 -20.27 -20.77 -19.29
C THR A 134 -20.41 -22.22 -19.78
N PRO A 135 -19.52 -22.69 -20.68
CA PRO A 135 -19.64 -24.03 -21.26
C PRO A 135 -19.46 -25.09 -20.19
N LYS A 136 -20.35 -26.07 -20.15
CA LYS A 136 -20.23 -27.22 -19.25
C LYS A 136 -19.35 -28.27 -19.91
N ILE A 137 -18.28 -28.67 -19.22
CA ILE A 137 -17.37 -29.72 -19.69
C ILE A 137 -17.61 -31.00 -18.91
N THR A 138 -17.37 -32.15 -19.54
CA THR A 138 -17.49 -33.46 -18.92
C THR A 138 -16.10 -33.97 -18.54
N CYS A 139 -15.97 -34.55 -17.34
CA CYS A 139 -14.72 -35.16 -16.91
C CYS A 139 -14.52 -36.51 -17.60
N PRO A 140 -13.39 -36.75 -18.29
CA PRO A 140 -13.17 -37.98 -19.04
C PRO A 140 -13.04 -39.22 -18.15
N HIS A 141 -12.58 -39.06 -16.91
CA HIS A 141 -12.36 -40.19 -16.00
C HIS A 141 -13.65 -40.67 -15.34
N CYS A 142 -14.52 -39.75 -14.91
CA CYS A 142 -15.70 -40.11 -14.12
C CYS A 142 -17.06 -39.76 -14.75
N GLY A 143 -17.08 -39.02 -15.85
CA GLY A 143 -18.31 -38.59 -16.55
C GLY A 143 -19.07 -37.44 -15.89
N LYS A 144 -18.54 -36.83 -14.82
CA LYS A 144 -19.19 -35.70 -14.15
C LYS A 144 -19.18 -34.45 -15.04
N VAL A 145 -20.34 -33.81 -15.14
CA VAL A 145 -20.52 -32.54 -15.87
C VAL A 145 -20.40 -31.38 -14.90
N GLY A 146 -19.67 -30.33 -15.27
CA GLY A 146 -19.50 -29.16 -14.41
C GLY A 146 -18.84 -27.98 -15.11
N ASP A 147 -18.69 -26.89 -14.36
CA ASP A 147 -17.98 -25.71 -14.85
C ASP A 147 -16.48 -25.97 -15.00
N PRO A 148 -15.85 -25.49 -16.08
CA PRO A 148 -14.44 -25.73 -16.35
C PRO A 148 -13.53 -25.24 -15.22
N ALA A 149 -13.85 -24.07 -14.63
CA ALA A 149 -13.09 -23.52 -13.51
C ALA A 149 -13.17 -24.39 -12.25
N ASN A 150 -14.34 -24.95 -11.95
CA ASN A 150 -14.52 -25.81 -10.78
C ASN A 150 -13.89 -27.18 -10.99
N LEU A 151 -14.04 -27.74 -12.20
CA LEU A 151 -13.47 -29.04 -12.54
C LEU A 151 -11.94 -29.00 -12.55
N THR A 152 -11.32 -27.99 -13.16
CA THR A 152 -9.86 -27.83 -13.16
C THR A 152 -9.29 -27.60 -11.77
N ARG A 153 -9.94 -26.76 -10.95
CA ARG A 153 -9.41 -26.38 -9.63
C ARG A 153 -9.54 -27.48 -8.57
N TRP A 154 -10.65 -28.23 -8.57
CA TRP A 154 -10.99 -29.12 -7.47
C TRP A 154 -11.24 -30.57 -7.86
N HIS A 155 -11.42 -30.87 -9.15
CA HIS A 155 -11.84 -32.20 -9.59
C HIS A 155 -10.79 -32.96 -10.38
N PHE A 156 -10.17 -32.38 -11.41
CA PHE A 156 -9.32 -33.15 -12.34
C PHE A 156 -8.12 -33.81 -11.66
N SER A 157 -7.42 -33.10 -10.78
CA SER A 157 -6.30 -33.68 -10.00
C SER A 157 -6.75 -34.69 -8.95
N ASN A 158 -7.98 -34.56 -8.44
CA ASN A 158 -8.51 -35.32 -7.32
C ASN A 158 -9.65 -36.26 -7.77
N CYS A 159 -9.64 -36.67 -9.03
CA CYS A 159 -10.75 -37.46 -9.57
C CYS A 159 -10.77 -38.83 -8.89
N LYS A 160 -11.88 -39.18 -8.24
CA LYS A 160 -11.99 -40.45 -7.50
C LYS A 160 -11.74 -41.71 -8.36
N LYS A 161 -11.97 -41.63 -9.68
CA LYS A 161 -11.68 -42.73 -10.62
C LYS A 161 -10.24 -42.74 -11.16
N LEU A 162 -9.42 -41.73 -10.84
CA LEU A 162 -7.97 -41.70 -11.08
C LEU A 162 -7.16 -42.15 -9.87
N VAL A 163 -7.74 -42.05 -8.67
CA VAL A 163 -7.05 -42.32 -7.39
C VAL A 163 -7.20 -43.80 -6.96
N ASN A 164 -7.76 -44.64 -7.82
CA ASN A 164 -7.77 -46.10 -7.71
C ASN A 164 -7.12 -46.70 -8.95
#